data_AF-A0AB37XL80-F1
#
_entry.id   AF-A0AB37XL80-F1
#
_cell.length_a   1.000
_cell.length_b   1.000
_cell.length_c   1.000
_cell.angle_alpha   90.00
_cell.angle_beta   90.00
_cell.angle_gamma   90.00
#
_symmetry.space_group_name_H-M   'P 1'
#
loop_
_entity.id
_entity.type
_entity.pdbx_description
1 polymer ?
#
loop_
_entity_poly.entity_id
_entity_poly.type
_entity_poly.pdbx_seq_one_letter_code
_entity_poly.pdbx_strand_id
1 'polypeptide(L)'
;MSAVLPDRAGLAAAGELAELDDVEFGVRLLVNTPTHAGRDAELLRHWARTADAFGAALPPVKASARIVESEDGLARGLLARYSSRPVPTVELFTDTLALAEELVDRLGWRHWYPAGSVRAAAVAHEAVHQQLHHGSAKKSLKRALGHVVLRAGRHTVHGHVAGADEIAAHSHARAVCGLGRSPLLLTAALALAVEPPPGRPQGSPHGRKK
;
A
#
# COMPACT_ATOMS: atom_id res chain seq x y z
N MET A 1 -16.80 -4.55 -13.27
CA MET A 1 -16.21 -5.82 -12.81
C MET A 1 -17.19 -6.39 -11.80
N SER A 2 -17.61 -7.64 -11.94
CA SER A 2 -18.46 -8.28 -10.93
C SER A 2 -17.53 -9.06 -10.00
N ALA A 3 -17.67 -8.88 -8.68
CA ALA A 3 -16.93 -9.68 -7.72
C ALA A 3 -17.43 -11.12 -7.83
N VAL A 4 -16.64 -11.99 -8.44
CA VAL A 4 -16.82 -13.43 -8.23
C VAL A 4 -15.96 -13.74 -7.03
N LEU A 5 -16.60 -14.26 -5.97
CA LEU A 5 -15.85 -14.73 -4.81
C LEU A 5 -14.79 -15.72 -5.28
N PRO A 6 -13.54 -15.62 -4.79
CA PRO A 6 -12.49 -16.51 -5.22
C PRO A 6 -12.94 -17.95 -5.02
N ASP A 7 -12.77 -18.75 -6.07
CA ASP A 7 -13.00 -20.18 -6.01
C ASP A 7 -12.02 -20.81 -5.00
N ARG A 8 -12.14 -22.13 -4.80
CA ARG A 8 -11.29 -22.83 -3.83
C ARG A 8 -9.80 -22.70 -4.14
N ALA A 9 -9.42 -22.63 -5.42
CA ALA A 9 -8.04 -22.48 -5.83
C ALA A 9 -7.52 -21.06 -5.57
N GLY A 10 -8.33 -20.03 -5.85
CA GLY A 10 -8.03 -18.64 -5.53
C GLY A 10 -7.85 -18.39 -4.03
N LEU A 11 -8.68 -19.03 -3.19
CA LEU A 11 -8.48 -19.00 -1.74
C LEU A 11 -7.20 -19.69 -1.29
N ALA A 12 -6.86 -20.85 -1.87
CA ALA A 12 -5.63 -21.55 -1.53
C ALA A 12 -4.39 -20.71 -1.88
N ALA A 13 -4.36 -20.14 -3.08
CA ALA A 13 -3.29 -19.24 -3.52
C ALA A 13 -3.19 -17.98 -2.63
N ALA A 14 -4.32 -17.40 -2.23
CA ALA A 14 -4.34 -16.29 -1.28
C ALA A 14 -3.84 -16.71 0.12
N GLY A 15 -4.13 -17.93 0.55
CA GLY A 15 -3.61 -18.50 1.80
C GLY A 15 -2.10 -18.64 1.81
N GLU A 16 -1.50 -19.12 0.71
CA GLU A 16 -0.04 -19.26 0.56
C GLU A 16 0.72 -17.94 0.70
N LEU A 17 0.07 -16.80 0.41
CA LEU A 17 0.67 -15.47 0.61
C LEU A 17 1.00 -15.19 2.08
N ALA A 18 0.34 -15.85 3.04
CA ALA A 18 0.59 -15.66 4.46
C ALA A 18 2.01 -16.07 4.90
N GLU A 19 2.65 -16.97 4.14
CA GLU A 19 4.02 -17.45 4.38
C GLU A 19 5.10 -16.40 4.06
N LEU A 20 4.74 -15.39 3.27
CA LEU A 20 5.64 -14.29 2.93
C LEU A 20 5.62 -13.27 4.07
N ASP A 21 6.74 -12.61 4.35
CA ASP A 21 6.78 -11.50 5.30
C ASP A 21 6.41 -10.15 4.64
N ASP A 22 6.18 -9.13 5.46
CA ASP A 22 5.76 -7.80 4.99
C ASP A 22 6.86 -7.10 4.16
N VAL A 23 8.13 -7.41 4.41
CA VAL A 23 9.27 -6.87 3.66
C VAL A 23 9.31 -7.46 2.26
N GLU A 24 9.05 -8.77 2.13
CA GLU A 24 9.00 -9.48 0.85
C GLU A 24 7.86 -8.93 -0.03
N PHE A 25 6.71 -8.60 0.54
CA PHE A 25 5.68 -7.85 -0.21
C PHE A 25 6.18 -6.49 -0.67
N GLY A 26 6.90 -5.75 0.20
CA GLY A 26 7.53 -4.49 -0.17
C GLY A 26 8.55 -4.65 -1.31
N VAL A 27 9.37 -5.69 -1.28
CA VAL A 27 10.33 -5.99 -2.36
C VAL A 27 9.62 -6.27 -3.66
N ARG A 28 8.57 -7.11 -3.65
CA ARG A 28 7.77 -7.42 -4.84
C ARG A 28 7.10 -6.17 -5.41
N LEU A 29 6.61 -5.27 -4.55
CA LEU A 29 6.09 -3.97 -4.99
C LEU A 29 7.16 -3.16 -5.74
N LEU A 30 8.38 -3.08 -5.19
CA LEU A 30 9.47 -2.34 -5.81
C LEU A 30 9.95 -3.01 -7.12
N VAL A 31 10.09 -4.33 -7.16
CA VAL A 31 10.49 -5.06 -8.37
C VAL A 31 9.50 -4.82 -9.52
N ASN A 32 8.20 -4.78 -9.21
CA ASN A 32 7.14 -4.53 -10.20
C ASN A 32 6.95 -3.05 -10.54
N THR A 33 7.78 -2.15 -10.00
CA THR A 33 7.75 -0.73 -10.34
C THR A 33 8.70 -0.46 -11.52
N PRO A 34 8.22 0.03 -12.69
CA PRO A 34 9.03 0.14 -13.91
C PRO A 34 10.33 0.95 -13.77
N THR A 35 10.35 1.96 -12.91
CA THR A 35 11.54 2.80 -12.66
C THR A 35 12.68 2.08 -11.93
N HIS A 36 12.42 0.87 -11.43
CA HIS A 36 13.39 0.02 -10.75
C HIS A 36 13.90 -1.14 -11.62
N ALA A 37 13.51 -1.19 -12.91
CA ALA A 37 14.00 -2.21 -13.83
C ALA A 37 15.55 -2.25 -13.84
N GLY A 38 16.11 -3.44 -13.62
CA GLY A 38 17.56 -3.65 -13.57
C GLY A 38 18.27 -3.14 -12.31
N ARG A 39 17.54 -2.71 -11.28
CA ARG A 39 18.14 -2.37 -9.96
C ARG A 39 18.60 -3.64 -9.25
N ASP A 40 19.67 -3.49 -8.47
CA ASP A 40 20.18 -4.52 -7.58
C ASP A 40 19.12 -4.96 -6.58
N ALA A 41 18.95 -6.28 -6.43
CA ALA A 41 17.96 -6.88 -5.55
C ALA A 41 18.21 -6.55 -4.07
N GLU A 42 19.48 -6.48 -3.63
CA GLU A 42 19.80 -6.11 -2.25
C GLU A 42 19.45 -4.65 -1.95
N LEU A 43 19.62 -3.77 -2.94
CA LEU A 43 19.19 -2.38 -2.83
C LEU A 43 17.67 -2.27 -2.66
N LEU A 44 16.89 -3.04 -3.44
CA LEU A 44 15.43 -3.06 -3.31
C LEU A 44 15.00 -3.60 -1.95
N ARG A 45 15.63 -4.66 -1.45
CA ARG A 45 15.41 -5.17 -0.09
C ARG A 45 15.74 -4.14 0.98
N HIS A 46 16.85 -3.44 0.84
CA HIS A 46 17.22 -2.36 1.75
C HIS A 46 16.17 -1.24 1.77
N TRP A 47 15.71 -0.80 0.60
CA TRP A 47 14.65 0.22 0.51
C TRP A 47 13.33 -0.25 1.11
N ALA A 48 12.91 -1.49 0.85
CA ALA A 48 11.69 -2.06 1.41
C ALA A 48 11.74 -2.09 2.96
N ARG A 49 12.82 -2.64 3.54
CA ARG A 49 13.04 -2.66 4.99
C ARG A 49 13.04 -1.25 5.60
N THR A 50 13.70 -0.32 4.93
CA THR A 50 13.84 1.06 5.42
C THR A 50 12.50 1.80 5.38
N ALA A 51 11.71 1.60 4.33
CA ALA A 51 10.37 2.16 4.21
C ALA A 51 9.41 1.56 5.24
N ASP A 52 9.45 0.24 5.45
CA ASP A 52 8.65 -0.44 6.48
C ASP A 52 8.97 0.09 7.87
N ALA A 53 10.25 0.12 8.24
CA ALA A 53 10.69 0.64 9.54
C ALA A 53 10.33 2.13 9.72
N PHE A 54 10.48 2.93 8.66
CA PHE A 54 10.09 4.34 8.68
C PHE A 54 8.59 4.49 8.96
N GLY A 55 7.74 3.77 8.23
CA GLY A 55 6.29 3.80 8.42
C GLY A 55 5.83 3.39 9.81
N ALA A 56 6.39 2.29 10.34
CA ALA A 56 6.09 1.79 11.69
C ALA A 56 6.49 2.79 12.79
N ALA A 57 7.57 3.56 12.57
CA ALA A 57 8.07 4.54 13.52
C ALA A 57 7.39 5.92 13.42
N LEU A 58 6.53 6.15 12.41
CA LEU A 58 5.79 7.40 12.32
C LEU A 58 4.82 7.53 13.51
N PRO A 59 4.74 8.70 14.15
CA PRO A 59 3.73 8.94 15.17
C PRO A 59 2.34 8.80 14.55
N PRO A 60 1.31 8.35 15.30
CA PRO A 60 -0.04 8.18 14.77
C PRO A 60 -0.54 9.42 14.03
N VAL A 61 -0.84 9.27 12.74
CA VAL A 61 -1.30 10.36 11.89
C VAL A 61 -2.82 10.30 11.80
N LYS A 62 -3.50 11.37 12.18
CA LYS A 62 -4.93 11.51 11.93
C LYS A 62 -5.15 11.99 10.51
N ALA A 63 -6.03 11.32 9.76
CA ALA A 63 -6.53 11.85 8.50
C ALA A 63 -7.24 13.19 8.76
N SER A 64 -6.78 14.26 8.12
CA SER A 64 -7.44 15.57 8.20
C SER A 64 -8.31 15.85 6.98
N ALA A 65 -8.21 15.00 5.96
CA ALA A 65 -9.03 15.04 4.77
C ALA A 65 -10.48 14.62 5.06
N ARG A 66 -11.42 15.16 4.29
CA ARG A 66 -12.82 14.76 4.35
C ARG A 66 -12.93 13.28 3.94
N ILE A 67 -13.60 12.45 4.73
CA ILE A 67 -13.88 11.07 4.37
C ILE A 67 -15.21 11.02 3.60
N VAL A 68 -15.21 10.36 2.45
CA VAL A 68 -16.41 10.05 1.67
C VAL A 68 -16.40 8.57 1.31
N GLU A 69 -17.59 8.00 1.10
CA GLU A 69 -17.76 6.61 0.71
C GLU A 69 -18.28 6.55 -0.72
N SER A 70 -17.82 5.56 -1.48
CA SER A 70 -18.18 5.34 -2.88
C SER A 70 -18.09 3.86 -3.21
N GLU A 71 -18.70 3.46 -4.33
CA GLU A 71 -18.58 2.12 -4.89
C GLU A 71 -17.57 2.15 -6.07
N ASP A 72 -17.43 1.03 -6.80
CA ASP A 72 -16.48 0.84 -7.90
C ASP A 72 -14.99 0.73 -7.51
N GLY A 73 -14.67 0.50 -6.23
CA GLY A 73 -13.29 0.22 -5.84
C GLY A 73 -12.76 -1.05 -6.47
N LEU A 74 -13.61 -2.07 -6.64
CA LEU A 74 -13.22 -3.34 -7.23
C LEU A 74 -12.83 -3.17 -8.70
N ALA A 75 -13.58 -2.33 -9.42
CA ALA A 75 -13.26 -1.98 -10.80
C ALA A 75 -11.92 -1.23 -10.94
N ARG A 76 -11.46 -0.60 -9.85
CA ARG A 76 -10.24 0.21 -9.78
C ARG A 76 -9.07 -0.52 -9.11
N GLY A 77 -9.34 -1.64 -8.41
CA GLY A 77 -8.39 -2.31 -7.54
C GLY A 77 -7.97 -1.45 -6.33
N LEU A 78 -8.88 -0.67 -5.75
CA LEU A 78 -8.59 0.28 -4.67
C LEU A 78 -9.51 0.08 -3.46
N LEU A 79 -8.94 0.04 -2.26
CA LEU A 79 -9.71 0.12 -1.01
C LEU A 79 -10.04 1.57 -0.64
N ALA A 80 -9.10 2.47 -0.93
CA ALA A 80 -9.23 3.88 -0.66
C ALA A 80 -8.40 4.69 -1.66
N ARG A 81 -8.62 6.01 -1.67
CA ARG A 81 -7.81 6.95 -2.42
C ARG A 81 -7.81 8.33 -1.77
N TYR A 82 -6.63 8.87 -1.54
CA TYR A 82 -6.44 10.28 -1.22
C TYR A 82 -6.40 11.16 -2.48
N SER A 83 -7.12 12.28 -2.42
CA SER A 83 -7.05 13.36 -3.41
C SER A 83 -6.78 14.70 -2.71
N SER A 84 -5.75 15.42 -3.14
CA SER A 84 -5.35 16.70 -2.51
C SER A 84 -6.14 17.93 -2.98
N ARG A 85 -6.89 17.83 -4.08
CA ARG A 85 -7.63 18.95 -4.69
C ARG A 85 -9.00 18.47 -5.21
N PRO A 86 -10.01 19.36 -5.29
CA PRO A 86 -10.02 20.75 -4.83
C PRO A 86 -10.05 20.89 -3.30
N VAL A 87 -10.64 19.92 -2.60
CA VAL A 87 -10.60 19.79 -1.14
C VAL A 87 -9.95 18.45 -0.80
N PRO A 88 -8.97 18.39 0.13
CA PRO A 88 -8.38 17.15 0.59
C PRO A 88 -9.46 16.14 0.99
N THR A 89 -9.51 15.02 0.29
CA THR A 89 -10.56 14.00 0.43
C THR A 89 -9.95 12.61 0.45
N VAL A 90 -10.40 11.77 1.37
CA VAL A 90 -10.19 10.31 1.37
C VAL A 90 -11.49 9.67 0.94
N GLU A 91 -11.47 9.04 -0.23
CA GLU A 91 -12.56 8.25 -0.75
C GLU A 91 -12.33 6.79 -0.34
N LEU A 92 -13.29 6.20 0.37
CA LEU A 92 -13.29 4.79 0.76
C LEU A 92 -14.22 4.02 -0.16
N PHE A 93 -13.74 2.91 -0.72
CA PHE A 93 -14.53 2.10 -1.62
C PHE A 93 -15.18 0.93 -0.89
N THR A 94 -16.48 1.06 -0.63
CA THR A 94 -17.23 0.15 0.26
C THR A 94 -17.33 -1.27 -0.28
N ASP A 95 -17.43 -1.44 -1.60
CA ASP A 95 -17.44 -2.73 -2.29
C ASP A 95 -16.15 -3.52 -2.06
N THR A 96 -15.00 -2.86 -2.13
CA THR A 96 -13.68 -3.49 -1.93
C THR A 96 -13.42 -3.76 -0.47
N LEU A 97 -13.85 -2.85 0.43
CA LEU A 97 -13.77 -3.06 1.86
C LEU A 97 -14.63 -4.25 2.31
N ALA A 98 -15.84 -4.40 1.76
CA ALA A 98 -16.70 -5.54 2.05
C ALA A 98 -16.07 -6.86 1.57
N LEU A 99 -15.55 -6.90 0.34
CA LEU A 99 -14.84 -8.08 -0.16
C LEU A 99 -13.60 -8.42 0.69
N ALA A 100 -12.88 -7.40 1.16
CA ALA A 100 -11.71 -7.60 1.99
C ALA A 100 -12.06 -8.21 3.37
N GLU A 101 -13.13 -7.74 4.00
CA GLU A 101 -13.65 -8.30 5.26
C GLU A 101 -14.09 -9.76 5.07
N GLU A 102 -14.80 -10.06 3.98
CA GLU A 102 -15.21 -11.44 3.66
C GLU A 102 -14.00 -12.34 3.37
N LEU A 103 -12.98 -11.84 2.66
CA LEU A 103 -11.77 -12.58 2.38
C LEU A 103 -10.99 -12.91 3.66
N VAL A 104 -10.92 -11.96 4.61
CA VAL A 104 -10.35 -12.19 5.94
C VAL A 104 -11.08 -13.31 6.69
N ASP A 105 -12.42 -13.34 6.62
CA ASP A 105 -13.21 -14.42 7.23
C ASP A 105 -12.91 -15.77 6.59
N ARG A 106 -12.95 -15.86 5.25
CA ARG A 106 -12.76 -17.11 4.51
C ARG A 106 -11.35 -17.68 4.68
N LEU A 107 -10.35 -16.83 4.87
CA LEU A 107 -8.95 -17.23 5.11
C LEU A 107 -8.61 -17.46 6.59
N GLY A 108 -9.56 -17.21 7.51
CA GLY A 108 -9.32 -17.37 8.95
C GLY A 108 -8.35 -16.35 9.55
N TRP A 109 -8.17 -15.20 8.91
CA TRP A 109 -7.18 -14.19 9.28
C TRP A 109 -7.67 -13.17 10.32
N ARG A 110 -8.80 -13.44 11.00
CA ARG A 110 -9.37 -12.54 12.02
C ARG A 110 -8.44 -12.21 13.18
N HIS A 111 -7.52 -13.11 13.48
CA HIS A 111 -6.48 -12.90 14.49
C HIS A 111 -5.43 -11.85 14.06
N TRP A 112 -5.28 -11.58 12.75
CA TRP A 112 -4.44 -10.50 12.23
C TRP A 112 -5.22 -9.25 11.85
N TYR A 113 -6.46 -9.41 11.40
CA TYR A 113 -7.35 -8.33 10.97
C TYR A 113 -8.72 -8.43 11.69
N PRO A 114 -8.83 -7.86 12.91
CA PRO A 114 -10.10 -7.81 13.63
C PRO A 114 -11.20 -7.11 12.82
N ALA A 115 -12.47 -7.41 13.13
CA ALA A 115 -13.59 -6.80 12.43
C ALA A 115 -13.54 -5.27 12.42
N GLY A 116 -13.69 -4.66 11.25
CA GLY A 116 -13.62 -3.20 11.05
C GLY A 116 -12.20 -2.64 10.99
N SER A 117 -11.16 -3.45 11.25
CA SER A 117 -9.77 -3.01 11.17
C SER A 117 -9.34 -2.70 9.74
N VAL A 118 -9.96 -3.32 8.73
CA VAL A 118 -9.64 -3.05 7.32
C VAL A 118 -9.97 -1.60 6.95
N ARG A 119 -11.16 -1.11 7.35
CA ARG A 119 -11.55 0.29 7.13
C ARG A 119 -10.64 1.25 7.90
N ALA A 120 -10.34 0.94 9.16
CA ALA A 120 -9.44 1.76 9.97
C ALA A 120 -8.03 1.85 9.34
N ALA A 121 -7.51 0.72 8.86
CA ALA A 121 -6.21 0.63 8.21
C ALA A 121 -6.18 1.40 6.88
N ALA A 122 -7.25 1.33 6.08
CA ALA A 122 -7.36 2.12 4.85
C ALA A 122 -7.29 3.63 5.14
N VAL A 123 -8.01 4.11 6.16
CA VAL A 123 -7.93 5.53 6.56
C VAL A 123 -6.54 5.92 7.07
N ALA A 124 -5.91 5.07 7.88
CA ALA A 124 -4.56 5.32 8.39
C ALA A 124 -3.50 5.32 7.27
N HIS A 125 -3.65 4.45 6.28
CA HIS A 125 -2.81 4.42 5.07
C HIS A 125 -2.91 5.74 4.31
N GLU A 126 -4.14 6.21 4.02
CA GLU A 126 -4.33 7.48 3.30
C GLU A 126 -3.86 8.72 4.08
N ALA A 127 -3.92 8.67 5.43
CA ALA A 127 -3.38 9.74 6.27
C ALA A 127 -1.86 9.91 6.07
N VAL A 128 -1.13 8.81 5.89
CA VAL A 128 0.30 8.86 5.56
C VAL A 128 0.53 9.41 4.17
N HIS A 129 -0.29 9.03 3.17
CA HIS A 129 -0.18 9.60 1.83
C HIS A 129 -0.36 11.12 1.83
N GLN A 130 -1.33 11.62 2.60
CA GLN A 130 -1.48 13.06 2.82
C GLN A 130 -0.21 13.69 3.41
N GLN A 131 0.39 13.05 4.43
CA GLN A 131 1.61 13.55 5.08
C GLN A 131 2.86 13.47 4.17
N LEU A 132 2.94 12.44 3.32
CA LEU A 132 4.07 12.21 2.41
C LEU A 132 3.89 12.86 1.04
N HIS A 133 2.74 13.45 0.74
CA HIS A 133 2.47 14.16 -0.51
C HIS A 133 3.46 15.33 -0.73
N HIS A 134 3.86 16.02 0.34
CA HIS A 134 4.92 17.05 0.33
C HIS A 134 5.44 17.36 1.74
N GLY A 135 6.57 18.06 1.84
CA GLY A 135 7.04 18.64 3.11
C GLY A 135 8.15 17.87 3.81
N SER A 136 8.26 18.06 5.13
CA SER A 136 9.37 17.56 5.95
C SER A 136 9.39 16.02 6.05
N ALA A 137 8.24 15.37 6.21
CA ALA A 137 8.13 13.92 6.29
C ALA A 137 8.63 13.22 5.01
N LYS A 138 8.22 13.71 3.83
CA LYS A 138 8.74 13.20 2.55
C LYS A 138 10.25 13.38 2.42
N LYS A 139 10.79 14.53 2.86
CA LYS A 139 12.25 14.76 2.88
C LYS A 139 12.96 13.80 3.83
N SER A 140 12.38 13.50 4.99
CA SER A 140 12.92 12.53 5.95
C SER A 140 12.93 11.11 5.38
N LEU A 141 11.85 10.67 4.73
CA LEU A 141 11.81 9.37 4.07
C LEU A 141 12.90 9.26 2.98
N LYS A 142 13.05 10.28 2.13
CA LYS A 142 14.09 10.30 1.09
C LYS A 142 15.51 10.19 1.67
N ARG A 143 15.76 10.85 2.82
CA ARG A 143 17.04 10.75 3.53
C ARG A 143 17.25 9.34 4.10
N ALA A 144 16.23 8.78 4.76
CA ALA A 144 16.29 7.45 5.34
C ALA A 144 16.61 6.38 4.29
N LEU A 145 15.96 6.45 3.12
CA LEU A 145 16.19 5.53 2.00
C LEU A 145 17.59 5.64 1.36
N GLY A 146 18.34 6.71 1.63
CA GLY A 146 19.72 6.82 1.19
C GLY A 146 19.94 6.87 -0.32
N HIS A 147 18.90 7.03 -1.15
CA HIS A 147 19.03 7.11 -2.60
C HIS A 147 19.65 8.44 -3.01
N VAL A 148 20.98 8.51 -3.09
CA VAL A 148 21.71 9.73 -3.46
C VAL A 148 21.70 9.90 -4.99
N VAL A 149 21.28 11.07 -5.45
CA VAL A 149 21.26 11.42 -6.89
C VAL A 149 22.33 12.44 -7.29
N LEU A 150 22.80 13.25 -6.33
CA LEU A 150 23.88 14.20 -6.56
C LEU A 150 24.67 14.43 -5.26
N ARG A 151 25.98 14.51 -5.38
CA ARG A 151 26.89 15.04 -4.35
C ARG A 151 27.68 16.20 -4.94
N ALA A 152 27.66 17.34 -4.25
CA ALA A 152 28.41 18.53 -4.62
C ALA A 152 29.06 19.12 -3.35
N GLY A 153 30.33 18.77 -3.12
CA GLY A 153 31.02 19.07 -1.86
C GLY A 153 30.28 18.47 -0.67
N ARG A 154 29.95 19.30 0.33
CA ARG A 154 29.19 18.90 1.52
C ARG A 154 27.68 18.69 1.27
N HIS A 155 27.20 19.02 0.09
CA HIS A 155 25.77 18.97 -0.23
C HIS A 155 25.42 17.61 -0.85
N THR A 156 24.46 16.91 -0.24
CA THR A 156 23.92 15.64 -0.76
C THR A 156 22.45 15.82 -1.11
N VAL A 157 22.07 15.47 -2.33
CA VAL A 157 20.69 15.46 -2.79
C VAL A 157 20.19 14.03 -2.83
N HIS A 158 19.08 13.78 -2.14
CA HIS A 158 18.41 12.49 -2.15
C HIS A 158 17.29 12.48 -3.20
N GLY A 159 17.21 11.40 -3.97
CA GLY A 159 16.16 11.08 -4.93
C GLY A 159 14.94 10.47 -4.27
N HIS A 160 13.86 10.35 -5.05
CA HIS A 160 12.67 9.62 -4.63
C HIS A 160 12.80 8.17 -5.09
N VAL A 161 12.41 7.23 -4.23
CA VAL A 161 12.22 5.82 -4.58
C VAL A 161 10.72 5.61 -4.76
N ALA A 162 10.30 5.34 -5.99
CA ALA A 162 8.90 5.06 -6.30
C ALA A 162 8.43 3.80 -5.54
N GLY A 163 7.22 3.85 -4.94
CA GLY A 163 6.64 2.76 -4.15
C GLY A 163 7.08 2.72 -2.68
N ALA A 164 8.11 3.46 -2.27
CA ALA A 164 8.54 3.47 -0.86
C ALA A 164 7.55 4.18 0.08
N ASP A 165 6.77 5.13 -0.44
CA ASP A 165 5.65 5.75 0.27
C ASP A 165 4.52 4.76 0.54
N GLU A 166 4.18 3.91 -0.42
CA GLU A 166 3.17 2.85 -0.24
C GLU A 166 3.56 1.89 0.89
N ILE A 167 4.83 1.42 0.89
CA ILE A 167 5.34 0.52 1.94
C ILE A 167 5.27 1.20 3.30
N ALA A 168 5.68 2.47 3.39
CA ALA A 168 5.60 3.24 4.63
C ALA A 168 4.15 3.42 5.11
N ALA A 169 3.21 3.71 4.20
CA ALA A 169 1.79 3.87 4.52
C ALA A 169 1.16 2.57 5.05
N HIS A 170 1.47 1.44 4.42
CA HIS A 170 1.02 0.12 4.89
C HIS A 170 1.60 -0.26 6.26
N SER A 171 2.90 -0.03 6.47
CA SER A 171 3.54 -0.31 7.76
C SER A 171 2.99 0.58 8.88
N HIS A 172 2.71 1.85 8.58
CA HIS A 172 2.05 2.74 9.54
C HIS A 172 0.65 2.22 9.91
N ALA A 173 -0.17 1.88 8.92
CA ALA A 173 -1.51 1.34 9.14
C ALA A 173 -1.48 0.06 9.99
N ARG A 174 -0.52 -0.85 9.74
CA ARG A 174 -0.26 -2.02 10.60
C ARG A 174 -0.03 -1.61 12.05
N ALA A 175 0.92 -0.70 12.28
CA ALA A 175 1.32 -0.29 13.61
C ALA A 175 0.20 0.41 14.39
N VAL A 176 -0.47 1.40 13.78
CA VAL A 176 -1.48 2.20 14.49
C VAL A 176 -2.81 1.49 14.69
N CYS A 177 -3.14 0.52 13.84
CA CYS A 177 -4.33 -0.30 13.98
C CYS A 177 -4.07 -1.60 14.75
N GLY A 178 -2.83 -1.86 15.19
CA GLY A 178 -2.47 -3.06 15.94
C GLY A 178 -2.67 -4.35 15.15
N LEU A 179 -2.46 -4.33 13.83
CA LEU A 179 -2.66 -5.49 12.97
C LEU A 179 -1.51 -6.47 13.13
N GLY A 180 -1.81 -7.78 13.06
CA GLY A 180 -0.79 -8.82 13.09
C GLY A 180 0.07 -8.87 11.83
N ARG A 181 -0.47 -8.43 10.69
CA ARG A 181 0.20 -8.37 9.38
C ARG A 181 -0.12 -7.06 8.67
N SER A 182 0.79 -6.58 7.83
CA SER A 182 0.59 -5.37 7.03
C SER A 182 -0.59 -5.51 6.07
N PRO A 183 -1.34 -4.43 5.76
CA PRO A 183 -2.39 -4.50 4.73
C PRO A 183 -1.87 -4.87 3.34
N LEU A 184 -0.55 -4.87 3.09
CA LEU A 184 0.05 -5.40 1.86
C LEU A 184 -0.37 -6.85 1.55
N LEU A 185 -0.44 -7.72 2.57
CA LEU A 185 -0.90 -9.10 2.41
C LEU A 185 -2.33 -9.13 1.88
N LEU A 186 -3.22 -8.33 2.47
CA LEU A 186 -4.62 -8.24 2.06
C LEU A 186 -4.78 -7.63 0.66
N THR A 187 -3.99 -6.62 0.31
CA THR A 187 -3.94 -6.07 -1.06
C THR A 187 -3.52 -7.13 -2.08
N ALA A 188 -2.51 -7.94 -1.77
CA ALA A 188 -2.06 -9.02 -2.66
C ALA A 188 -3.13 -10.13 -2.78
N ALA A 189 -3.77 -10.52 -1.68
CA ALA A 189 -4.85 -11.51 -1.68
C ALA A 189 -6.07 -11.03 -2.49
N LEU A 190 -6.45 -9.75 -2.36
CA LEU A 190 -7.52 -9.14 -3.16
C LEU A 190 -7.19 -9.12 -4.65
N ALA A 191 -5.93 -8.88 -5.01
CA ALA A 191 -5.50 -8.91 -6.41
C ALA A 191 -5.60 -10.31 -7.04
N LEU A 192 -5.52 -11.38 -6.24
CA LEU A 192 -5.80 -12.75 -6.69
C LEU A 192 -7.29 -13.07 -6.72
N ALA A 193 -8.08 -12.44 -5.85
CA ALA A 193 -9.52 -12.67 -5.73
C ALA A 193 -10.33 -11.98 -6.83
N VAL A 194 -9.81 -10.91 -7.43
CA VAL A 194 -10.48 -10.17 -8.51
C VAL A 194 -9.89 -10.61 -9.86
N GLU A 195 -10.70 -11.21 -10.73
CA GLU A 195 -10.24 -11.54 -12.08
C GLU A 195 -9.77 -10.27 -12.83
N PRO A 196 -8.61 -10.31 -13.49
CA PRO A 196 -8.19 -9.21 -14.36
C PRO A 196 -9.17 -9.10 -15.53
N PRO A 197 -9.56 -7.89 -15.96
CA PRO A 197 -10.37 -7.75 -17.17
C PRO A 197 -9.61 -8.36 -18.37
N PRO A 198 -10.28 -9.06 -19.29
CA PRO A 198 -9.61 -9.57 -20.48
C PRO A 198 -8.99 -8.40 -21.26
N GLY A 199 -7.66 -8.41 -21.40
CA GLY A 199 -6.93 -7.54 -22.33
C GLY A 199 -6.28 -6.26 -21.78
N ARG A 200 -6.05 -6.08 -20.47
CA ARG A 200 -5.16 -4.99 -19.99
C ARG A 200 -3.76 -5.51 -19.67
N PRO A 201 -2.68 -5.00 -20.30
CA PRO A 201 -1.34 -5.23 -19.80
C PRO A 201 -1.21 -4.66 -18.39
N GLN A 202 -0.45 -5.34 -17.52
CA GLN A 202 -0.15 -4.93 -16.15
C GLN A 202 0.45 -3.51 -16.14
N GLY A 203 -0.40 -2.53 -15.89
CA GLY A 203 0.00 -1.13 -15.71
C GLY A 203 -0.14 -0.77 -14.24
N SER A 204 0.95 -0.31 -13.62
CA SER A 204 0.99 0.14 -12.24
C SER A 204 -0.22 0.99 -11.86
N PRO A 205 -0.88 0.74 -10.73
CA PRO A 205 -1.80 1.72 -10.18
C PRO A 205 -0.95 2.93 -9.77
N HIS A 206 -1.32 4.12 -10.24
CA HIS A 206 -0.69 5.43 -9.99
C HIS A 206 0.13 6.02 -11.15
N GLY A 207 -0.53 6.15 -12.30
CA GLY A 207 -0.19 7.17 -13.31
C GLY A 207 -1.17 8.34 -13.20
N ARG A 208 -0.73 9.45 -12.60
CA ARG A 208 -1.44 10.75 -12.64
C ARG A 208 -1.54 11.19 -14.11
N LYS A 209 -2.74 11.24 -14.69
CA LYS A 209 -2.92 12.00 -15.95
C LYS A 209 -2.77 13.49 -15.63
N LYS A 210 -1.92 14.16 -16.39
CA LYS A 210 -1.70 15.61 -16.34
C LYS A 210 -2.98 16.36 -16.69
#